data_AF-A0A7C6E5L6-F1
#
_entry.id   AF-A0A7C6E5L6-F1
#
_cell.length_a   1.000
_cell.length_b   1.000
_cell.length_c   1.000
_cell.angle_alpha   90.00
_cell.angle_beta   90.00
_cell.angle_gamma   90.00
#
_symmetry.space_group_name_H-M   'P 1'
#
loop_
_entity.id
_entity.type
_entity.pdbx_description
1 polymer ?
#
loop_
_entity_poly.entity_id
_entity_poly.type
_entity_poly.pdbx_seq_one_letter_code
_entity_poly.pdbx_strand_id
1 'polypeptide(L)'
;MNDWTAKYLPVSTVYVVGAAIRCQMGNLITVGFPTSPPLFWSLQLAVSATDEGRLYVTDGTLSSEPSDALLTSGEWYYVEFRATNFGMGGMSGEVRINGEHVYTGTILRGGTWPMGFGCALIWGTHDDVYAYGGVNFLGDMRQAILRPDGSGSSSQWLPSDGSSPTYQMVDDETLNTQDYAYAENLEDLDLWTLPDVPFNAEIRGVKLRLVASARMGETSKIVPAVLASGEVCEGPPIDLDQNWATYDWDLALNPATGYPFGAWEVNEMQIGARRAV
;
A
#
# COMPACT_ATOMS: atom_id res chain seq x y z
N MET A 1 -0.82 6.24 15.38
CA MET A 1 -2.04 5.96 14.58
C MET A 1 -1.86 4.55 14.04
N ASN A 2 -2.84 3.67 14.25
CA ASN A 2 -2.75 2.28 13.79
C ASN A 2 -3.31 2.21 12.38
N ASP A 3 -2.46 2.12 11.37
CA ASP A 3 -2.91 1.93 9.98
C ASP A 3 -2.94 0.43 9.68
N TRP A 4 -4.15 -0.12 9.58
CA TRP A 4 -4.38 -1.55 9.32
C TRP A 4 -5.09 -1.68 7.98
N THR A 5 -4.39 -2.21 6.98
CA THR A 5 -5.01 -2.64 5.73
C THR A 5 -5.18 -4.16 5.76
N ALA A 6 -6.40 -4.63 6.04
CA ALA A 6 -6.71 -6.05 5.99
C ALA A 6 -7.11 -6.46 4.56
N LYS A 7 -6.30 -7.33 3.92
CA LYS A 7 -6.60 -7.91 2.59
C LYS A 7 -6.61 -9.42 2.70
N TYR A 8 -7.69 -10.07 2.29
CA TYR A 8 -7.79 -11.53 2.29
C TYR A 8 -6.68 -12.17 1.45
N LEU A 9 -5.96 -13.14 2.03
CA LEU A 9 -4.87 -13.83 1.37
C LEU A 9 -5.28 -15.27 1.00
N PRO A 10 -5.20 -15.65 -0.29
CA PRO A 10 -5.38 -17.04 -0.70
C PRO A 10 -4.40 -18.00 0.01
N VAL A 11 -4.86 -19.24 0.16
CA VAL A 11 -4.06 -20.36 0.70
C VAL A 11 -2.91 -20.68 -0.25
N SER A 12 -1.77 -21.12 0.29
CA SER A 12 -0.55 -21.49 -0.44
C SER A 12 0.12 -20.33 -1.17
N THR A 13 -0.19 -19.09 -0.80
CA THR A 13 0.48 -17.91 -1.35
C THR A 13 1.59 -17.42 -0.40
N VAL A 14 2.69 -16.98 -0.99
CA VAL A 14 3.80 -16.34 -0.28
C VAL A 14 3.64 -14.83 -0.39
N TYR A 15 3.81 -14.15 0.73
CA TYR A 15 3.80 -12.70 0.79
C TYR A 15 5.05 -12.18 1.45
N VAL A 16 5.52 -11.03 0.99
CA VAL A 16 6.53 -10.22 1.66
C VAL A 16 5.88 -8.93 2.11
N VAL A 17 6.10 -8.59 3.36
CA VAL A 17 5.75 -7.29 3.95
C VAL A 17 7.04 -6.62 4.32
N GLY A 18 7.16 -5.33 4.08
CA GLY A 18 8.26 -4.56 4.65
C GLY A 18 7.81 -3.20 5.13
N ALA A 19 8.62 -2.65 6.02
CA ALA A 19 8.44 -1.30 6.55
C ALA A 19 9.79 -0.77 7.05
N ALA A 20 10.01 0.53 6.86
CA ALA A 20 10.97 1.27 7.65
C ALA A 20 10.37 1.51 9.04
N ILE A 21 11.10 1.19 10.11
CA ILE A 21 10.67 1.39 11.49
C ILE A 21 11.72 2.15 12.28
N ARG A 22 11.26 3.01 13.17
CA ARG A 22 12.09 3.70 14.16
C ARG A 22 11.52 3.44 15.54
N CYS A 23 12.23 2.64 16.32
CA CYS A 23 11.79 2.26 17.66
C CYS A 23 12.27 3.27 18.70
N GLN A 24 11.44 3.58 19.69
CA GLN A 24 11.87 4.12 20.98
C GLN A 24 11.81 2.97 22.01
N MET A 25 12.83 2.83 22.87
CA MET A 25 13.07 1.67 23.78
C MET A 25 11.85 0.85 24.24
N GLY A 26 11.96 -0.49 24.28
CA GLY A 26 10.99 -1.38 24.95
C GLY A 26 9.74 -1.74 24.14
N ASN A 27 9.86 -1.93 22.83
CA ASN A 27 8.71 -1.98 21.93
C ASN A 27 8.22 -3.37 21.54
N LEU A 28 6.91 -3.55 21.66
CA LEU A 28 6.17 -4.45 20.79
C LEU A 28 6.10 -3.82 19.39
N ILE A 29 6.95 -4.28 18.49
CA ILE A 29 6.71 -4.17 17.06
C ILE A 29 5.71 -5.29 16.73
N THR A 30 4.73 -5.04 15.89
CA THR A 30 3.91 -6.13 15.35
C THR A 30 3.78 -5.89 13.87
N VAL A 31 4.64 -6.53 13.09
CA VAL A 31 4.41 -6.74 11.65
C VAL A 31 3.84 -8.13 11.52
N GLY A 32 2.55 -8.23 11.21
CA GLY A 32 1.90 -9.52 11.30
C GLY A 32 0.50 -9.61 10.71
N PHE A 33 -0.07 -10.82 10.83
CA PHE A 33 -1.37 -11.16 10.28
C PHE A 33 -2.45 -11.17 11.36
N PRO A 34 -3.20 -10.07 11.55
CA PRO A 34 -4.36 -10.08 12.46
C PRO A 34 -5.53 -10.82 11.81
N THR A 35 -6.32 -11.53 12.62
CA THR A 35 -7.54 -12.19 12.15
C THR A 35 -8.79 -11.31 12.24
N SER A 36 -8.76 -10.19 13.00
CA SER A 36 -9.81 -9.15 13.00
C SER A 36 -9.38 -7.88 13.74
N PRO A 37 -9.70 -6.67 13.25
CA PRO A 37 -9.80 -5.47 14.08
C PRO A 37 -11.03 -5.57 15.00
N PRO A 38 -11.03 -5.09 16.26
CA PRO A 38 -9.97 -4.37 16.98
C PRO A 38 -9.32 -5.19 18.13
N LEU A 39 -9.49 -6.51 18.14
CA LEU A 39 -9.12 -7.35 19.29
C LEU A 39 -7.85 -8.15 18.97
N PHE A 40 -6.71 -7.66 19.48
CA PHE A 40 -5.33 -8.15 19.37
C PHE A 40 -5.05 -9.61 19.80
N TRP A 41 -6.07 -10.43 20.05
CA TRP A 41 -5.93 -11.69 20.79
C TRP A 41 -5.73 -12.92 19.91
N SER A 42 -5.77 -12.75 18.58
CA SER A 42 -5.48 -13.83 17.64
C SER A 42 -4.61 -13.29 16.51
N LEU A 43 -3.37 -13.01 16.86
CA LEU A 43 -2.28 -12.86 15.91
C LEU A 43 -1.93 -14.24 15.36
N GLN A 44 -1.89 -14.43 14.04
CA GLN A 44 -1.39 -15.71 13.49
C GLN A 44 0.13 -15.77 13.50
N LEU A 45 0.78 -14.63 13.25
CA LEU A 45 2.23 -14.49 13.18
C LEU A 45 2.62 -13.01 13.25
N ALA A 46 3.53 -12.64 14.14
CA ALA A 46 4.18 -11.33 14.13
C ALA A 46 5.66 -11.40 14.46
N VAL A 47 6.37 -10.39 14.01
CA VAL A 47 7.70 -10.01 14.48
C VAL A 47 7.54 -9.01 15.62
N SER A 48 8.07 -9.34 16.79
CA SER A 48 8.10 -8.52 18.02
C SER A 48 9.54 -8.27 18.47
N ALA A 49 9.76 -7.32 19.38
CA ALA A 49 11.06 -7.09 20.00
C ALA A 49 10.98 -7.29 21.53
N THR A 50 12.07 -7.74 22.13
CA THR A 50 12.25 -7.77 23.59
C THR A 50 12.49 -6.37 24.12
N ASP A 51 12.50 -6.21 25.45
CA ASP A 51 12.85 -4.93 26.11
C ASP A 51 14.27 -4.46 25.77
N GLU A 52 15.15 -5.40 25.40
CA GLU A 52 16.52 -5.11 24.94
C GLU A 52 16.58 -4.70 23.47
N GLY A 53 15.50 -4.88 22.70
CA GLY A 53 15.46 -4.61 21.26
C GLY A 53 15.84 -5.80 20.38
N ARG A 54 15.91 -7.02 20.92
CA ARG A 54 16.14 -8.24 20.12
C ARG A 54 14.83 -8.70 19.49
N LEU A 55 14.83 -9.08 18.21
CA LEU A 55 13.61 -9.52 17.54
C LEU A 55 13.28 -10.98 17.84
N TYR A 56 11.99 -11.30 17.94
CA TYR A 56 11.50 -12.67 17.98
C TYR A 56 10.19 -12.76 17.20
N VAL A 57 9.83 -13.97 16.77
CA VAL A 57 8.58 -14.23 16.07
C VAL A 57 7.61 -14.92 17.02
N THR A 58 6.35 -14.47 17.05
CA THR A 58 5.32 -14.99 17.95
C THR A 58 3.96 -15.09 17.28
N ASP A 59 3.10 -15.99 17.76
CA ASP A 59 1.65 -16.02 17.47
C ASP A 59 0.79 -15.52 18.65
N GLY A 60 1.42 -14.83 19.61
CA GLY A 60 0.81 -14.42 20.86
C GLY A 60 0.74 -15.50 21.94
N THR A 61 1.14 -16.75 21.67
CA THR A 61 1.23 -17.83 22.66
C THR A 61 2.63 -18.47 22.70
N LEU A 62 3.17 -18.81 21.54
CA LEU A 62 4.53 -19.31 21.35
C LEU A 62 5.41 -18.19 20.82
N SER A 63 6.68 -18.20 21.22
CA SER A 63 7.70 -17.27 20.72
C SER A 63 8.94 -18.06 20.30
N SER A 64 9.61 -17.61 19.25
CA SER A 64 10.96 -18.07 18.94
C SER A 64 11.96 -17.56 19.98
N GLU A 65 13.16 -18.13 19.96
CA GLU A 65 14.31 -17.48 20.60
C GLU A 65 14.53 -16.09 19.96
N PRO A 66 14.93 -15.07 20.75
CA PRO A 66 15.30 -13.77 20.23
C PRO A 66 16.53 -13.83 19.32
N SER A 67 16.59 -12.92 18.37
CA SER A 67 17.72 -12.75 17.48
C SER A 67 18.96 -12.21 18.20
N ASP A 68 20.11 -12.39 17.56
CA ASP A 68 21.34 -11.69 17.93
C ASP A 68 21.33 -10.22 17.48
N ALA A 69 20.55 -9.88 16.45
CA ALA A 69 20.37 -8.51 15.99
C ALA A 69 19.68 -7.66 17.07
N LEU A 70 20.24 -6.49 17.35
CA LEU A 70 19.79 -5.54 18.37
C LEU A 70 19.28 -4.26 17.72
N LEU A 71 17.98 -3.98 17.87
CA LEU A 71 17.40 -2.71 17.50
C LEU A 71 17.74 -1.66 18.56
N THR A 72 18.41 -0.60 18.14
CA THR A 72 18.79 0.51 19.01
C THR A 72 17.72 1.59 18.96
N SER A 73 17.40 2.15 20.12
CA SER A 73 16.40 3.22 20.23
C SER A 73 16.81 4.45 19.43
N GLY A 74 15.88 5.00 18.67
CA GLY A 74 16.06 6.22 17.88
C GLY A 74 16.67 6.00 16.50
N GLU A 75 17.06 4.77 16.14
CA GLU A 75 17.60 4.42 14.83
C GLU A 75 16.52 3.88 13.90
N TRP A 76 16.69 4.13 12.59
CA TRP A 76 15.84 3.56 11.55
C TRP A 76 16.36 2.19 11.15
N TYR A 77 15.44 1.24 11.03
CA TYR A 77 15.68 -0.11 10.55
C TYR A 77 14.66 -0.45 9.49
N TYR A 78 15.09 -1.17 8.47
CA TYR A 78 14.19 -1.71 7.48
C TYR A 78 13.90 -3.17 7.78
N VAL A 79 12.66 -3.51 8.09
CA VAL A 79 12.25 -4.87 8.45
C VAL A 79 11.42 -5.45 7.32
N GLU A 80 11.82 -6.62 6.83
CA GLU A 80 11.00 -7.41 5.92
C GLU A 80 10.61 -8.74 6.54
N PHE A 81 9.38 -9.14 6.27
CA PHE A 81 8.81 -10.39 6.68
C PHE A 81 8.20 -11.14 5.50
N ARG A 82 8.78 -12.28 5.17
CA ARG A 82 8.21 -13.20 4.18
C ARG A 82 7.47 -14.32 4.88
N ALA A 83 6.19 -14.51 4.56
CA ALA A 83 5.42 -15.61 5.10
C ALA A 83 4.77 -16.47 4.01
N THR A 84 4.71 -17.77 4.27
CA THR A 84 3.96 -18.74 3.45
C THR A 84 2.76 -19.24 4.25
N ASN A 85 1.56 -19.06 3.69
CA ASN A 85 0.33 -19.57 4.29
C ASN A 85 0.06 -21.00 3.80
N PHE A 86 0.08 -22.00 4.69
CA PHE A 86 -0.27 -23.39 4.36
C PHE A 86 -1.72 -23.74 4.75
N GLY A 87 -2.55 -22.73 5.00
CA GLY A 87 -3.93 -22.90 5.45
C GLY A 87 -3.99 -23.55 6.83
N MET A 88 -4.67 -24.69 6.93
CA MET A 88 -4.76 -25.45 8.19
C MET A 88 -3.42 -26.01 8.67
N GLY A 89 -2.39 -26.06 7.79
CA GLY A 89 -1.04 -26.51 8.15
C GLY A 89 -0.20 -25.49 8.91
N GLY A 90 -0.70 -24.26 9.11
CA GLY A 90 0.03 -23.17 9.76
C GLY A 90 0.76 -22.28 8.76
N MET A 91 1.76 -21.56 9.25
CA MET A 91 2.53 -20.60 8.48
C MET A 91 4.03 -20.79 8.70
N SER A 92 4.83 -20.62 7.65
CA SER A 92 6.28 -20.41 7.81
C SER A 92 6.64 -18.97 7.53
N GLY A 93 7.70 -18.49 8.17
CA GLY A 93 8.17 -17.11 8.10
C GLY A 93 9.69 -17.02 8.01
N GLU A 94 10.17 -16.04 7.25
CA GLU A 94 11.55 -15.55 7.29
C GLU A 94 11.53 -14.04 7.57
N VAL A 95 12.38 -13.59 8.50
CA VAL A 95 12.53 -12.16 8.84
C VAL A 95 13.92 -11.67 8.44
N ARG A 96 13.95 -10.48 7.85
CA ARG A 96 15.19 -9.75 7.58
C ARG A 96 15.17 -8.36 8.19
N ILE A 97 16.33 -7.89 8.61
CA ILE A 97 16.55 -6.50 9.05
C ILE A 97 17.68 -5.93 8.22
N ASN A 98 17.47 -4.79 7.56
CA ASN A 98 18.43 -4.15 6.66
C ASN A 98 19.00 -5.14 5.63
N GLY A 99 18.15 -6.06 5.15
CA GLY A 99 18.53 -7.12 4.21
C GLY A 99 19.24 -8.34 4.82
N GLU A 100 19.68 -8.27 6.09
CA GLU A 100 20.32 -9.39 6.78
C GLU A 100 19.31 -10.38 7.33
N HIS A 101 19.62 -11.67 7.23
CA HIS A 101 18.78 -12.74 7.76
C HIS A 101 18.80 -12.76 9.29
N VAL A 102 17.62 -12.75 9.91
CA VAL A 102 17.50 -12.70 11.37
C VAL A 102 16.72 -13.89 11.94
N TYR A 103 15.77 -14.44 11.19
CA TYR A 103 14.95 -15.55 11.65
C TYR A 103 14.39 -16.39 10.49
N THR A 104 14.32 -17.72 10.68
CA THR A 104 13.46 -18.63 9.92
C THR A 104 12.70 -19.52 10.89
N GLY A 105 11.41 -19.75 10.64
CA GLY A 105 10.67 -20.78 11.37
C GLY A 105 9.27 -21.04 10.86
N THR A 106 8.60 -21.98 11.51
CA THR A 106 7.22 -22.36 11.23
C THR A 106 6.41 -22.23 12.50
N ILE A 107 5.29 -21.53 12.43
CA ILE A 107 4.28 -21.55 13.48
C ILE A 107 3.07 -22.37 13.02
N LEU A 108 2.79 -23.42 13.77
CA LEU A 108 1.69 -24.36 13.52
C LEU A 108 0.40 -23.86 14.17
N ARG A 109 -0.15 -22.74 13.71
CA ARG A 109 -1.54 -22.37 14.06
C ARG A 109 -2.44 -22.50 12.85
N GLY A 110 -3.29 -23.53 12.89
CA GLY A 110 -4.36 -23.73 11.93
C GLY A 110 -5.54 -22.79 12.23
N GLY A 111 -5.99 -22.08 11.21
CA GLY A 111 -7.25 -21.33 11.22
C GLY A 111 -7.59 -20.88 9.81
N THR A 112 -8.88 -20.90 9.46
CA THR A 112 -9.39 -20.42 8.16
C THR A 112 -9.67 -18.92 8.17
N TRP A 113 -9.09 -18.19 9.11
CA TRP A 113 -9.41 -16.79 9.33
C TRP A 113 -8.78 -15.90 8.25
N PRO A 114 -9.42 -14.75 7.92
CA PRO A 114 -8.80 -13.73 7.10
C PRO A 114 -7.44 -13.38 7.69
N MET A 115 -6.46 -13.21 6.81
CA MET A 115 -5.13 -12.76 7.20
C MET A 115 -5.03 -11.29 6.81
N GLY A 116 -4.91 -10.39 7.78
CA GLY A 116 -4.61 -8.98 7.49
C GLY A 116 -3.10 -8.74 7.37
N PHE A 117 -2.70 -7.52 7.05
CA PHE A 117 -1.36 -7.05 7.36
C PHE A 117 -1.48 -5.79 8.19
N GLY A 118 -0.49 -5.56 9.03
CA GLY A 118 -0.25 -4.22 9.50
C GLY A 118 1.03 -4.14 10.28
N CYS A 119 1.43 -2.91 10.51
CA CYS A 119 2.47 -2.59 11.45
C CYS A 119 1.84 -1.83 12.61
N ALA A 120 2.13 -2.25 13.83
CA ALA A 120 1.80 -1.51 15.02
C ALA A 120 3.08 -1.23 15.81
N LEU A 121 3.20 0.03 16.23
CA LEU A 121 4.27 0.52 17.08
C LEU A 121 3.61 1.22 18.27
N ILE A 122 3.89 0.75 19.48
CA ILE A 122 3.38 1.38 20.70
C ILE A 122 4.19 2.66 21.01
N TRP A 123 5.52 2.63 20.81
CA TRP A 123 6.42 3.78 21.00
C TRP A 123 7.41 3.92 19.84
N GLY A 124 6.91 4.21 18.64
CA GLY A 124 7.76 4.36 17.47
C GLY A 124 7.04 5.00 16.29
N THR A 125 7.79 5.20 15.21
CA THR A 125 7.26 5.63 13.92
C THR A 125 7.60 4.59 12.86
N HIS A 126 6.75 4.48 11.86
CA HIS A 126 6.99 3.66 10.67
C HIS A 126 6.88 4.53 9.43
N ASP A 127 7.50 4.08 8.36
CA ASP A 127 7.38 4.63 7.01
C ASP A 127 7.51 3.50 5.98
N ASP A 128 7.24 3.80 4.72
CA ASP A 128 7.50 2.92 3.57
C ASP A 128 6.85 1.52 3.68
N VAL A 129 5.65 1.43 4.25
CA VAL A 129 4.95 0.15 4.48
C VAL A 129 4.40 -0.42 3.17
N TYR A 130 4.80 -1.63 2.79
CA TYR A 130 4.27 -2.34 1.62
C TYR A 130 3.97 -3.80 1.93
N ALA A 131 3.09 -4.39 1.10
CA ALA A 131 2.86 -5.81 1.03
C ALA A 131 2.87 -6.25 -0.45
N TYR A 132 3.60 -7.32 -0.75
CA TYR A 132 3.82 -7.83 -2.09
C TYR A 132 3.55 -9.34 -2.14
N GLY A 133 2.75 -9.77 -3.11
CA GLY A 133 2.55 -11.18 -3.41
C GLY A 133 3.71 -11.74 -4.21
N GLY A 134 4.70 -12.31 -3.53
CA GLY A 134 5.87 -12.91 -4.17
C GLY A 134 6.80 -13.60 -3.17
N VAL A 135 7.80 -14.30 -3.71
CA VAL A 135 8.69 -15.18 -2.93
C VAL A 135 10.00 -14.51 -2.51
N ASN A 136 10.34 -13.38 -3.13
CA ASN A 136 11.60 -12.68 -2.94
C ASN A 136 11.40 -11.44 -2.08
N PHE A 137 12.31 -11.24 -1.14
CA PHE A 137 12.50 -9.97 -0.46
C PHE A 137 12.81 -8.86 -1.48
N LEU A 138 12.24 -7.68 -1.28
CA LEU A 138 12.45 -6.53 -2.17
C LEU A 138 13.64 -5.68 -1.72
N GLY A 139 14.13 -5.88 -0.48
CA GLY A 139 15.12 -5.00 0.13
C GLY A 139 14.49 -3.68 0.53
N ASP A 140 15.33 -2.70 0.91
CA ASP A 140 14.90 -1.35 1.28
C ASP A 140 14.05 -0.71 0.18
N MET A 141 12.83 -0.33 0.53
CA MET A 141 11.85 0.30 -0.34
C MET A 141 11.55 1.69 0.19
N ARG A 142 11.34 2.60 -0.75
CA ARG A 142 10.85 3.94 -0.47
C ARG A 142 9.57 4.20 -1.24
N GLN A 143 8.68 4.98 -0.66
CA GLN A 143 7.46 5.43 -1.30
C GLN A 143 7.52 6.94 -1.55
N ALA A 144 7.08 7.35 -2.73
CA ALA A 144 6.79 8.74 -3.02
C ALA A 144 5.29 8.89 -3.23
N ILE A 145 4.69 9.84 -2.53
CA ILE A 145 3.32 10.27 -2.80
C ILE A 145 3.42 11.45 -3.76
N LEU A 146 3.08 11.20 -5.02
CA LEU A 146 2.98 12.24 -6.04
C LEU A 146 1.53 12.69 -6.12
N ARG A 147 1.31 13.99 -6.27
CA ARG A 147 -0.01 14.60 -6.43
C ARG A 147 -0.06 15.36 -7.75
N PRO A 148 -1.23 15.45 -8.38
CA PRO A 148 -1.43 16.26 -9.58
C PRO A 148 -0.78 17.66 -9.47
N ASP A 149 0.01 18.05 -10.46
CA ASP A 149 0.66 19.38 -10.51
C ASP A 149 0.35 20.18 -11.78
N GLY A 150 -0.46 19.62 -12.67
CA GLY A 150 -0.83 20.23 -13.93
C GLY A 150 -1.89 19.44 -14.69
N SER A 151 -2.48 20.09 -15.69
CA SER A 151 -3.40 19.46 -16.63
C SER A 151 -2.65 18.49 -17.54
N GLY A 152 -3.17 17.28 -17.70
CA GLY A 152 -2.69 16.29 -18.66
C GLY A 152 -3.24 16.53 -20.07
N SER A 153 -3.20 15.49 -20.89
CA SER A 153 -3.61 15.53 -22.29
C SER A 153 -5.13 15.50 -22.50
N SER A 154 -5.90 15.24 -21.43
CA SER A 154 -7.37 15.28 -21.44
C SER A 154 -7.85 16.11 -20.26
N SER A 155 -8.85 16.97 -20.47
CA SER A 155 -9.47 17.79 -19.42
C SER A 155 -10.95 18.00 -19.74
N GLN A 156 -11.72 16.93 -19.53
CA GLN A 156 -13.17 16.90 -19.84
C GLN A 156 -14.05 17.01 -18.59
N TRP A 157 -13.49 16.80 -17.40
CA TRP A 157 -14.21 16.99 -16.15
C TRP A 157 -14.28 18.49 -15.82
N LEU A 158 -15.19 18.83 -14.93
CA LEU A 158 -15.42 20.18 -14.45
C LEU A 158 -14.95 20.32 -13.01
N PRO A 159 -14.40 21.48 -12.63
CA PRO A 159 -14.02 21.77 -11.26
C PRO A 159 -15.25 22.05 -10.38
N SER A 160 -15.21 21.65 -9.12
CA SER A 160 -16.28 21.93 -8.15
C SER A 160 -16.53 23.42 -7.91
N ASP A 161 -15.50 24.26 -8.11
CA ASP A 161 -15.57 25.72 -7.98
C ASP A 161 -16.03 26.44 -9.27
N GLY A 162 -16.19 25.70 -10.37
CA GLY A 162 -16.64 26.18 -11.66
C GLY A 162 -15.62 26.96 -12.49
N SER A 163 -14.38 27.16 -12.04
CA SER A 163 -13.40 27.98 -12.78
C SER A 163 -11.94 27.56 -12.73
N SER A 164 -11.51 26.81 -11.70
CA SER A 164 -10.12 26.39 -11.58
C SER A 164 -9.81 25.20 -12.49
N PRO A 165 -8.54 24.99 -12.88
CA PRO A 165 -8.13 23.75 -13.52
C PRO A 165 -8.43 22.55 -12.63
N THR A 166 -8.89 21.44 -13.21
CA THR A 166 -9.32 20.26 -12.44
C THR A 166 -8.20 19.62 -11.62
N TYR A 167 -6.93 19.74 -12.01
CA TYR A 167 -5.80 19.22 -11.23
C TYR A 167 -5.69 19.88 -9.85
N GLN A 168 -6.08 21.16 -9.73
CA GLN A 168 -6.09 21.88 -8.44
C GLN A 168 -7.22 21.41 -7.52
N MET A 169 -8.16 20.61 -8.05
CA MET A 169 -9.28 20.07 -7.30
C MET A 169 -8.98 18.67 -6.75
N VAL A 170 -7.78 18.14 -7.01
CA VAL A 170 -7.36 16.77 -6.68
C VAL A 170 -5.90 16.69 -6.20
N ASP A 171 -5.29 17.82 -5.85
CA ASP A 171 -3.89 17.94 -5.38
C ASP A 171 -3.77 18.02 -3.85
N ASP A 172 -4.84 17.66 -3.14
CA ASP A 172 -4.94 17.79 -1.69
C ASP A 172 -3.89 16.99 -0.91
N GLU A 173 -3.23 17.65 0.05
CA GLU A 173 -2.38 16.95 1.02
C GLU A 173 -3.21 16.08 1.95
N THR A 174 -4.35 16.61 2.40
CA THR A 174 -5.31 15.96 3.29
C THR A 174 -6.65 15.82 2.58
N LEU A 175 -7.18 14.59 2.54
CA LEU A 175 -8.46 14.28 1.93
C LEU A 175 -9.56 15.20 2.45
N ASN A 176 -10.26 15.86 1.52
CA ASN A 176 -11.46 16.64 1.80
C ASN A 176 -12.54 16.31 0.76
N THR A 177 -13.75 16.87 0.94
CA THR A 177 -14.91 16.66 0.06
C THR A 177 -15.50 17.98 -0.45
N GLN A 178 -14.77 19.07 -0.28
CA GLN A 178 -15.17 20.42 -0.69
C GLN A 178 -14.54 20.77 -2.03
N ASP A 179 -13.35 20.24 -2.28
CA ASP A 179 -12.62 20.37 -3.52
C ASP A 179 -12.61 19.03 -4.27
N TYR A 180 -13.11 19.04 -5.51
CA TYR A 180 -13.20 17.86 -6.36
C TYR A 180 -13.40 18.22 -7.84
N ALA A 181 -13.00 17.32 -8.72
CA ALA A 181 -13.38 17.34 -10.13
C ALA A 181 -14.58 16.39 -10.35
N TYR A 182 -15.48 16.72 -11.28
CA TYR A 182 -16.64 15.90 -11.60
C TYR A 182 -16.90 15.80 -13.10
N ALA A 183 -17.43 14.67 -13.56
CA ALA A 183 -17.82 14.45 -14.95
C ALA A 183 -19.33 14.62 -15.14
N GLU A 184 -19.75 15.34 -16.19
CA GLU A 184 -21.17 15.50 -16.54
C GLU A 184 -21.66 14.46 -17.55
N ASN A 185 -20.77 13.99 -18.42
CA ASN A 185 -21.10 13.04 -19.48
C ASN A 185 -20.44 11.69 -19.23
N LEU A 186 -21.04 10.63 -19.79
CA LEU A 186 -20.37 9.34 -19.90
C LEU A 186 -19.15 9.50 -20.80
N GLU A 187 -18.10 8.73 -20.51
CA GLU A 187 -16.83 8.74 -21.26
C GLU A 187 -15.98 10.00 -21.11
N ASP A 188 -16.39 10.98 -20.29
CA ASP A 188 -15.52 12.10 -19.94
C ASP A 188 -14.28 11.56 -19.21
N LEU A 189 -13.11 11.83 -19.79
CA LEU A 189 -11.79 11.49 -19.27
C LEU A 189 -11.07 12.76 -18.82
N ASP A 190 -10.52 12.72 -17.63
CA ASP A 190 -9.57 13.74 -17.16
C ASP A 190 -8.24 13.06 -16.83
N LEU A 191 -7.14 13.71 -17.21
CA LEU A 191 -5.78 13.26 -16.95
C LEU A 191 -4.99 14.43 -16.37
N TRP A 192 -4.10 14.14 -15.45
CA TRP A 192 -3.27 15.10 -14.74
C TRP A 192 -1.82 14.69 -14.75
N THR A 193 -0.93 15.66 -14.90
CA THR A 193 0.52 15.44 -14.77
C THR A 193 0.91 15.30 -13.30
N LEU A 194 2.07 14.68 -13.06
CA LEU A 194 2.66 14.51 -11.75
C LEU A 194 4.04 15.17 -11.72
N PRO A 195 4.51 15.61 -10.54
CA PRO A 195 5.89 16.03 -10.38
C PRO A 195 6.83 14.82 -10.53
N ASP A 196 8.09 15.10 -10.84
CA ASP A 196 9.14 14.08 -10.90
C ASP A 196 9.27 13.29 -9.60
N VAL A 197 9.53 11.98 -9.72
CA VAL A 197 9.85 11.13 -8.58
C VAL A 197 11.10 11.69 -7.86
N PRO A 198 11.07 11.90 -6.54
CA PRO A 198 12.14 12.60 -5.81
C PRO A 198 13.40 11.76 -5.57
N PHE A 199 13.49 10.57 -6.16
CA PHE A 199 14.62 9.65 -6.00
C PHE A 199 14.99 8.95 -7.31
N ASN A 200 16.28 8.64 -7.46
CA ASN A 200 16.81 7.88 -8.58
C ASN A 200 16.99 6.42 -8.18
N ALA A 201 15.90 5.65 -8.24
CA ALA A 201 15.86 4.24 -7.86
C ALA A 201 14.99 3.43 -8.83
N GLU A 202 15.11 2.10 -8.76
CA GLU A 202 14.24 1.19 -9.50
C GLU A 202 12.80 1.30 -8.98
N ILE A 203 11.83 1.49 -9.87
CA ILE A 203 10.42 1.55 -9.50
C ILE A 203 9.86 0.12 -9.47
N ARG A 204 9.46 -0.35 -8.28
CA ARG A 204 8.86 -1.69 -8.11
C ARG A 204 7.38 -1.75 -8.49
N GLY A 205 6.73 -0.60 -8.58
CA GLY A 205 5.33 -0.50 -8.94
C GLY A 205 4.81 0.91 -8.70
N VAL A 206 3.62 1.16 -9.24
CA VAL A 206 2.87 2.39 -9.08
C VAL A 206 1.51 2.03 -8.52
N LYS A 207 0.98 2.84 -7.61
CA LYS A 207 -0.41 2.73 -7.14
C LYS A 207 -1.13 4.03 -7.48
N LEU A 208 -2.18 3.94 -8.29
CA LEU A 208 -3.10 5.05 -8.47
C LEU A 208 -4.16 4.96 -7.38
N ARG A 209 -4.24 6.00 -6.55
CA ARG A 209 -5.27 6.15 -5.53
C ARG A 209 -6.25 7.24 -5.93
N LEU A 210 -7.51 6.89 -6.05
CA LEU A 210 -8.61 7.81 -6.30
C LEU A 210 -9.50 7.91 -5.06
N VAL A 211 -10.03 9.10 -4.81
CA VAL A 211 -11.07 9.33 -3.81
C VAL A 211 -12.29 9.84 -4.58
N ALA A 212 -13.38 9.08 -4.54
CA ALA A 212 -14.52 9.35 -5.40
C ALA A 212 -15.84 8.99 -4.72
N SER A 213 -16.92 9.56 -5.24
CA SER A 213 -18.29 9.22 -4.86
C SER A 213 -19.23 9.41 -6.06
N ALA A 214 -20.27 8.58 -6.13
CA ALA A 214 -21.38 8.81 -7.04
C ALA A 214 -22.22 10.00 -6.56
N ARG A 215 -22.81 10.72 -7.52
CA ARG A 215 -23.80 11.74 -7.20
C ARG A 215 -24.99 11.09 -6.47
N MET A 216 -25.52 11.79 -5.46
CA MET A 216 -26.71 11.36 -4.73
C MET A 216 -27.86 10.98 -5.67
N GLY A 217 -28.37 9.76 -5.52
CA GLY A 217 -29.46 9.21 -6.33
C GLY A 217 -29.03 8.59 -7.67
N GLU A 218 -27.75 8.60 -7.99
CA GLU A 218 -27.21 7.96 -9.20
C GLU A 218 -26.41 6.70 -8.84
N THR A 219 -26.43 5.73 -9.75
CA THR A 219 -25.39 4.70 -9.84
C THR A 219 -24.37 5.20 -10.85
N SER A 220 -23.08 5.14 -10.53
CA SER A 220 -22.04 5.50 -11.48
C SER A 220 -20.82 4.64 -11.24
N LYS A 221 -20.05 4.41 -12.30
CA LYS A 221 -18.73 3.81 -12.24
C LYS A 221 -17.67 4.83 -12.63
N ILE A 222 -16.46 4.59 -12.17
CA ILE A 222 -15.25 5.20 -12.74
C ILE A 222 -14.31 4.12 -13.23
N VAL A 223 -13.50 4.47 -14.21
CA VAL A 223 -12.41 3.66 -14.71
C VAL A 223 -11.11 4.42 -14.44
N PRO A 224 -10.27 3.97 -13.50
CA PRO A 224 -8.94 4.57 -13.31
C PRO A 224 -8.16 4.53 -14.62
N ALA A 225 -7.44 5.60 -14.93
CA ALA A 225 -6.68 5.71 -16.17
C ALA A 225 -5.27 6.21 -15.90
N VAL A 226 -4.31 5.69 -16.65
CA VAL A 226 -2.94 6.20 -16.69
C VAL A 226 -2.52 6.39 -18.14
N LEU A 227 -1.92 7.52 -18.49
CA LEU A 227 -1.17 7.67 -19.72
C LEU A 227 0.26 7.20 -19.46
N ALA A 228 0.63 6.04 -19.99
CA ALA A 228 1.96 5.47 -19.83
C ALA A 228 2.58 5.22 -21.21
N SER A 229 3.82 5.66 -21.42
CA SER A 229 4.55 5.47 -22.69
C SER A 229 3.77 5.93 -23.95
N GLY A 230 2.94 6.96 -23.80
CA GLY A 230 2.13 7.55 -24.88
C GLY A 230 0.77 6.87 -25.14
N GLU A 231 0.38 5.87 -24.35
CA GLU A 231 -0.92 5.19 -24.46
C GLU A 231 -1.76 5.38 -23.20
N VAL A 232 -3.07 5.61 -23.38
CA VAL A 232 -4.02 5.63 -22.26
C VAL A 232 -4.38 4.19 -21.92
N CYS A 233 -3.94 3.74 -20.76
CA CYS A 233 -4.26 2.43 -20.22
C CYS A 233 -5.31 2.56 -19.13
N GLU A 234 -6.33 1.72 -19.21
CA GLU A 234 -7.48 1.76 -18.30
C GLU A 234 -7.47 0.57 -17.34
N GLY A 235 -7.82 0.86 -16.09
CA GLY A 235 -8.02 -0.12 -15.05
C GLY A 235 -9.40 -0.80 -15.16
N PRO A 236 -9.72 -1.69 -14.22
CA PRO A 236 -11.07 -2.25 -14.13
C PRO A 236 -12.10 -1.16 -13.76
N PRO A 237 -13.34 -1.23 -14.26
CA PRO A 237 -14.42 -0.37 -13.79
C PRO A 237 -14.73 -0.58 -12.31
N ILE A 238 -14.97 0.52 -11.59
CA ILE A 238 -15.20 0.56 -10.16
C ILE A 238 -16.58 1.15 -9.90
N ASP A 239 -17.44 0.41 -9.20
CA ASP A 239 -18.72 0.91 -8.73
C ASP A 239 -18.52 1.96 -7.62
N LEU A 240 -19.15 3.12 -7.80
CA LEU A 240 -19.10 4.20 -6.82
C LEU A 240 -20.31 4.17 -5.90
N ASP A 241 -20.04 4.36 -4.61
CA ASP A 241 -21.06 4.59 -3.59
C ASP A 241 -21.37 6.10 -3.46
N GLN A 242 -22.49 6.43 -2.82
CA GLN A 242 -22.86 7.82 -2.50
C GLN A 242 -22.06 8.41 -1.33
N ASN A 243 -21.16 7.61 -0.74
CA ASN A 243 -20.18 8.08 0.23
C ASN A 243 -18.82 8.14 -0.45
N TRP A 244 -18.04 9.17 -0.11
CA TRP A 244 -16.65 9.26 -0.53
C TRP A 244 -15.86 8.06 0.00
N ALA A 245 -15.21 7.36 -0.92
CA ALA A 245 -14.39 6.20 -0.62
C ALA A 245 -13.09 6.24 -1.43
N THR A 246 -12.09 5.52 -0.92
CA THR A 246 -10.79 5.37 -1.56
C THR A 246 -10.79 4.12 -2.44
N TYR A 247 -10.26 4.27 -3.65
CA TYR A 247 -10.14 3.22 -4.65
C TYR A 247 -8.71 3.16 -5.16
N ASP A 248 -8.06 2.01 -5.01
CA ASP A 248 -6.66 1.80 -5.41
C ASP A 248 -6.60 0.94 -6.69
N TRP A 249 -5.75 1.32 -7.62
CA TRP A 249 -5.32 0.49 -8.75
C TRP A 249 -3.81 0.27 -8.69
N ASP A 250 -3.42 -0.98 -8.40
CA ASP A 250 -2.02 -1.40 -8.28
C ASP A 250 -1.45 -1.80 -9.65
N LEU A 251 -0.33 -1.17 -10.04
CA LEU A 251 0.41 -1.41 -11.27
C LEU A 251 1.80 -1.95 -10.94
N ALA A 252 1.99 -3.26 -11.03
CA ALA A 252 3.31 -3.89 -10.83
C ALA A 252 4.24 -3.70 -12.04
N LEU A 253 3.67 -3.46 -13.21
CA LEU A 253 4.36 -3.27 -14.49
C LEU A 253 3.69 -2.10 -15.21
N ASN A 254 4.44 -1.48 -16.12
CA ASN A 254 3.90 -0.50 -17.04
C ASN A 254 2.79 -1.16 -17.88
N PRO A 255 1.54 -0.68 -17.79
CA PRO A 255 0.40 -1.33 -18.44
C PRO A 255 0.46 -1.23 -19.97
N ALA A 256 1.16 -0.24 -20.53
CA ALA A 256 1.32 -0.10 -21.98
C ALA A 256 2.35 -1.09 -22.54
N THR A 257 3.43 -1.36 -21.79
CA THR A 257 4.58 -2.12 -22.31
C THR A 257 4.71 -3.52 -21.73
N GLY A 258 4.13 -3.79 -20.56
CA GLY A 258 4.27 -5.04 -19.82
C GLY A 258 5.64 -5.23 -19.14
N TYR A 259 6.46 -4.18 -19.05
CA TYR A 259 7.78 -4.19 -18.42
C TYR A 259 7.80 -3.42 -17.09
N PRO A 260 8.82 -3.60 -16.23
CA PRO A 260 9.00 -2.77 -15.04
C PRO A 260 9.10 -1.28 -15.39
N PHE A 261 8.58 -0.43 -14.52
CA PHE A 261 8.62 1.02 -14.71
C PHE A 261 10.05 1.57 -14.64
N GLY A 262 10.42 2.37 -15.63
CA GLY A 262 11.54 3.31 -15.51
C GLY A 262 11.11 4.56 -14.74
N ALA A 263 12.02 5.17 -13.97
CA ALA A 263 11.74 6.45 -13.31
C ALA A 263 11.32 7.54 -14.31
N TRP A 264 11.95 7.58 -15.49
CA TRP A 264 11.58 8.49 -16.57
C TRP A 264 10.16 8.26 -17.09
N GLU A 265 9.68 7.00 -17.13
CA GLU A 265 8.31 6.69 -17.55
C GLU A 265 7.30 7.18 -16.52
N VAL A 266 7.62 7.09 -15.23
CA VAL A 266 6.75 7.60 -14.16
C VAL A 266 6.71 9.13 -14.19
N ASN A 267 7.83 9.79 -14.45
CA ASN A 267 7.89 11.24 -14.57
C ASN A 267 7.10 11.78 -15.78
N GLU A 268 6.99 11.00 -16.85
CA GLU A 268 6.16 11.35 -18.03
C GLU A 268 4.71 10.87 -17.90
N MET A 269 4.38 10.15 -16.83
CA MET A 269 3.06 9.56 -16.64
C MET A 269 2.01 10.64 -16.35
N GLN A 270 0.81 10.42 -16.87
CA GLN A 270 -0.37 11.16 -16.42
C GLN A 270 -1.34 10.19 -15.75
N ILE A 271 -2.04 10.65 -14.73
CA ILE A 271 -3.01 9.85 -13.98
C ILE A 271 -4.39 10.49 -14.06
N GLY A 272 -5.44 9.70 -13.94
CA GLY A 272 -6.77 10.24 -13.83
C GLY A 272 -7.85 9.18 -13.86
N ALA A 273 -9.02 9.56 -14.35
CA ALA A 273 -10.16 8.67 -14.40
C ALA A 273 -11.11 9.03 -15.55
N ARG A 274 -11.80 8.01 -16.04
CA ARG A 274 -12.93 8.15 -16.95
C ARG A 274 -14.23 7.88 -16.21
N ARG A 275 -15.26 8.69 -16.45
CA ARG A 275 -16.61 8.33 -16.01
C ARG A 275 -17.19 7.21 -16.86
N ALA A 276 -17.64 6.16 -16.20
CA ALA A 276 -18.37 5.06 -16.79
C ALA A 276 -19.81 5.01 -16.25
N VAL A 277 -20.60 4.09 -16.84
CA VAL A 277 -22.04 3.87 -16.55
C VAL A 277 -22.36 3.89 -15.07
#